data_AF-A0A5B6VEM3-F1
#
_entry.id   AF-A0A5B6VEM3-F1
#
_cell.length_a   1.000
_cell.length_b   1.000
_cell.length_c   1.000
_cell.angle_alpha   90.00
_cell.angle_beta   90.00
_cell.angle_gamma   90.00
#
_symmetry.space_group_name_H-M   'P 1'
#
loop_
_entity.id
_entity.type
_entity.pdbx_description
1 polymer ?
#
loop_
_entity_poly.entity_id
_entity_poly.type
_entity_poly.pdbx_seq_one_letter_code
_entity_poly.pdbx_strand_id
1 'polypeptide(L)'
;MGNDNGAVLVSPNGYHYLFTNKLDFDCTNKMTEYEACIMGIYAAIEHKIKVLEVYEDYTLVIYQLKDECDTRDQFDDITFYYLSRDENQMADTLATLASMVKVNKQENVKPIQMSIYEALAYCYNIEDEETDDHLWYHDILQYVKNSEYPDEATKNDKRTLRRLAIDYVLEEEILYKRTKRLGATKMCK
;
A
#
# COMPACT_ATOMS: atom_id res chain seq x y z
N MET A 1 -11.44 -20.91 10.23
CA MET A 1 -10.90 -20.30 9.00
C MET A 1 -11.86 -19.20 8.61
N GLY A 2 -11.35 -18.02 8.30
CA GLY A 2 -12.19 -16.85 8.02
C GLY A 2 -12.94 -17.04 6.71
N ASN A 3 -14.22 -16.67 6.69
CA ASN A 3 -15.04 -16.61 5.48
C ASN A 3 -14.87 -15.22 4.83
N ASP A 4 -13.65 -14.71 4.81
CA ASP A 4 -13.34 -13.33 4.42
C ASP A 4 -12.58 -13.33 3.09
N ASN A 5 -13.00 -12.45 2.18
CA ASN A 5 -12.52 -12.38 0.80
C ASN A 5 -11.78 -11.06 0.56
N GLY A 6 -10.80 -11.08 -0.34
CA GLY A 6 -10.08 -9.89 -0.79
C GLY A 6 -10.00 -9.84 -2.31
N ALA A 7 -10.27 -8.69 -2.91
CA ALA A 7 -10.01 -8.43 -4.33
C ALA A 7 -9.30 -7.09 -4.49
N VAL A 8 -8.45 -6.99 -5.51
CA VAL A 8 -7.68 -5.78 -5.81
C VAL A 8 -7.91 -5.39 -7.26
N LEU A 9 -8.38 -4.17 -7.50
CA LEU A 9 -8.37 -3.57 -8.83
C LEU A 9 -7.15 -2.67 -8.96
N VAL A 10 -6.36 -2.90 -10.00
CA VAL A 10 -5.17 -2.11 -10.32
C VAL A 10 -5.45 -1.31 -11.59
N SER A 11 -5.37 0.02 -11.49
CA SER A 11 -5.49 0.87 -12.68
C SER A 11 -4.19 0.87 -13.50
N PRO A 12 -4.25 1.21 -14.80
CA PRO A 12 -3.03 1.41 -15.61
C PRO A 12 -2.06 2.47 -15.05
N ASN A 13 -2.56 3.37 -14.20
CA ASN A 13 -1.78 4.43 -13.56
C ASN A 13 -1.20 4.00 -12.19
N GLY A 14 -1.31 2.72 -11.82
CA GLY A 14 -0.77 2.19 -10.56
C GLY A 14 -1.61 2.46 -9.31
N TYR A 15 -2.83 3.02 -9.44
CA TYR A 15 -3.77 3.09 -8.31
C TYR A 15 -4.32 1.71 -7.97
N HIS A 16 -4.34 1.38 -6.68
CA HIS A 16 -4.86 0.13 -6.13
C HIS A 16 -6.15 0.41 -5.35
N TYR A 17 -7.23 -0.27 -5.75
CA TYR A 17 -8.51 -0.24 -5.05
C TYR A 17 -8.70 -1.59 -4.37
N LEU A 18 -8.72 -1.58 -3.04
CA LEU A 18 -8.78 -2.77 -2.22
C LEU A 18 -10.23 -3.01 -1.77
N PHE A 19 -10.75 -4.19 -2.09
CA PHE A 19 -12.10 -4.62 -1.75
C PHE A 19 -12.02 -5.81 -0.81
N THR A 20 -12.78 -5.74 0.27
CA THR A 20 -12.90 -6.85 1.22
C THR A 20 -14.36 -7.08 1.54
N ASN A 21 -14.77 -8.33 1.60
CA ASN A 21 -16.09 -8.69 2.10
C ASN A 21 -15.98 -9.83 3.10
N LYS A 22 -16.89 -9.81 4.08
CA LYS A 22 -17.04 -10.88 5.06
C LYS A 22 -18.28 -11.67 4.70
N LEU A 23 -18.10 -12.91 4.29
CA LEU A 23 -19.21 -13.82 4.04
C LEU A 23 -19.80 -14.27 5.39
N ASP A 24 -21.13 -14.23 5.48
CA ASP A 24 -21.88 -14.54 6.71
C ASP A 24 -22.22 -16.04 6.85
N PHE A 25 -21.71 -16.86 5.94
CA PHE A 25 -21.88 -18.31 5.90
C PHE A 25 -20.54 -19.04 5.78
N ASP A 26 -20.52 -20.30 6.20
CA ASP A 26 -19.32 -21.14 6.13
C ASP A 26 -18.96 -21.47 4.69
N CYS A 27 -17.74 -21.11 4.29
CA CYS A 27 -17.25 -21.29 2.94
C CYS A 27 -16.11 -22.30 2.89
N THR A 28 -16.02 -23.05 1.79
CA THR A 28 -14.78 -23.76 1.44
C THR A 28 -13.84 -22.79 0.73
N ASN A 29 -12.52 -23.01 0.79
CA ASN A 29 -11.55 -22.14 0.12
C ASN A 29 -11.91 -21.89 -1.36
N LYS A 30 -12.38 -22.91 -2.09
CA LYS A 30 -12.81 -22.76 -3.49
C LYS A 30 -13.96 -21.75 -3.67
N MET A 31 -14.90 -21.76 -2.72
CA MET A 31 -16.05 -20.86 -2.73
C MET A 31 -15.63 -19.44 -2.36
N THR A 32 -14.71 -19.30 -1.41
CA THR A 32 -14.06 -18.03 -1.05
C THR A 32 -13.38 -17.39 -2.27
N GLU A 33 -12.56 -18.13 -3.02
CA GLU A 33 -11.91 -17.61 -4.24
C GLU A 33 -12.92 -17.19 -5.32
N TYR A 34 -13.93 -18.04 -5.55
CA TYR A 34 -14.98 -17.75 -6.53
C TYR A 34 -15.74 -16.45 -6.21
N GLU A 35 -16.15 -16.29 -4.95
CA GLU A 35 -16.84 -15.10 -4.47
C GLU A 35 -15.93 -13.84 -4.48
N ALA A 36 -14.63 -14.00 -4.20
CA ALA A 36 -13.65 -12.92 -4.27
C ALA A 36 -13.52 -12.39 -5.71
N CYS A 37 -13.42 -13.29 -6.69
CA CYS A 37 -13.34 -12.94 -8.10
C CYS A 37 -14.61 -12.20 -8.58
N ILE A 38 -15.79 -12.74 -8.24
CA ILE A 38 -17.08 -12.11 -8.57
C ILE A 38 -17.18 -10.71 -7.96
N MET A 39 -16.77 -10.54 -6.70
CA MET A 39 -16.73 -9.23 -6.05
C MET A 39 -15.83 -8.25 -6.81
N GLY A 40 -14.64 -8.67 -7.24
CA GLY A 40 -13.74 -7.86 -8.06
C GLY A 40 -14.36 -7.43 -9.39
N ILE A 41 -15.04 -8.35 -10.07
CA ILE A 41 -15.75 -8.07 -11.34
C ILE A 41 -16.88 -7.07 -11.11
N TYR A 42 -17.71 -7.23 -10.07
CA TYR A 42 -18.77 -6.27 -9.76
C TYR A 42 -18.23 -4.88 -9.40
N ALA A 43 -17.12 -4.81 -8.66
CA ALA A 43 -16.46 -3.54 -8.38
C ALA A 43 -16.00 -2.87 -9.69
N ALA A 44 -15.44 -3.63 -10.64
CA ALA A 44 -15.04 -3.09 -11.94
C ALA A 44 -16.25 -2.53 -12.73
N ILE A 45 -17.39 -3.23 -12.69
CA ILE A 45 -18.65 -2.78 -13.29
C ILE A 45 -19.14 -1.47 -12.64
N GLU A 46 -19.13 -1.38 -11.31
CA GLU A 46 -19.54 -0.17 -10.58
C GLU A 46 -18.64 1.02 -10.94
N HIS A 47 -17.35 0.78 -11.14
CA HIS A 47 -16.38 1.76 -11.63
C HIS A 47 -16.46 2.04 -13.14
N LYS A 48 -17.42 1.41 -13.85
CA LYS A 48 -17.65 1.56 -15.30
C LYS A 48 -16.40 1.22 -16.14
N ILE A 49 -15.59 0.29 -15.65
CA ILE A 49 -14.43 -0.22 -16.38
C ILE A 49 -14.94 -1.01 -17.60
N LYS A 50 -14.34 -0.76 -18.76
CA LYS A 50 -14.74 -1.39 -20.03
C LYS A 50 -13.81 -2.47 -20.53
N VAL A 51 -12.55 -2.44 -20.11
CA VAL A 51 -11.57 -3.48 -20.42
C VAL A 51 -11.01 -3.98 -19.10
N LEU A 52 -11.14 -5.29 -18.84
CA LEU A 52 -10.74 -5.90 -17.58
C LEU A 52 -9.87 -7.13 -17.79
N GLU A 53 -8.70 -7.15 -17.15
CA GLU A 53 -7.86 -8.33 -17.02
C GLU A 53 -8.02 -8.88 -15.61
N VAL A 54 -8.50 -10.12 -15.50
CA VAL A 54 -8.72 -10.80 -14.22
C VAL A 54 -7.59 -11.79 -13.99
N TYR A 55 -6.90 -11.66 -12.86
CA TYR A 55 -5.80 -12.51 -12.45
C TYR A 55 -6.21 -13.33 -11.23
N GLU A 56 -6.19 -14.65 -11.35
CA GLU A 56 -6.67 -15.57 -10.31
C GLU A 56 -5.68 -16.73 -10.11
N ASP A 57 -5.52 -17.17 -8.86
CA ASP A 57 -4.62 -18.27 -8.51
C ASP A 57 -5.33 -19.64 -8.45
N TYR A 58 -6.64 -19.65 -8.66
CA TYR A 58 -7.45 -20.86 -8.71
C TYR A 58 -7.96 -21.15 -10.12
N THR A 59 -7.26 -22.01 -10.85
CA THR A 59 -7.56 -22.29 -12.27
C THR A 59 -9.00 -22.76 -12.51
N LEU A 60 -9.63 -23.45 -11.54
CA LEU A 60 -11.02 -23.86 -11.65
C LEU A 60 -11.98 -22.66 -11.70
N VAL A 61 -11.73 -21.62 -10.89
CA VAL A 61 -12.53 -20.39 -10.88
C VAL A 61 -12.42 -19.68 -12.24
N ILE A 62 -11.20 -19.62 -12.80
CA ILE A 62 -10.97 -19.09 -14.15
C ILE A 62 -11.82 -19.84 -15.20
N TYR A 63 -11.84 -21.17 -15.16
CA TYR A 63 -12.60 -21.95 -16.14
C TYR A 63 -14.10 -21.75 -15.99
N GLN A 64 -14.61 -21.72 -14.76
CA GLN A 64 -16.04 -21.51 -14.50
C GLN A 64 -16.48 -20.12 -14.97
N LEU A 65 -15.75 -19.07 -14.59
CA LEU A 65 -16.09 -17.70 -14.98
C LEU A 65 -15.90 -17.46 -16.49
N LYS A 66 -14.96 -18.14 -17.15
CA LYS A 66 -14.86 -18.08 -18.62
C LYS A 66 -16.11 -18.59 -19.33
N ASP A 67 -16.86 -19.51 -18.73
CA ASP A 67 -18.06 -20.12 -19.33
C ASP A 67 -19.35 -19.42 -18.87
N GLU A 68 -19.41 -18.99 -17.60
CA GLU A 68 -20.62 -18.50 -16.93
C GLU A 68 -20.74 -16.96 -16.82
N CYS A 69 -19.77 -16.18 -17.33
CA CYS A 69 -19.80 -14.72 -17.15
C CYS A 69 -20.88 -14.04 -18.02
N ASP A 70 -22.13 -14.07 -17.55
CA ASP A 70 -23.27 -13.28 -18.07
C ASP A 70 -23.01 -11.77 -18.00
N THR A 71 -21.95 -11.34 -17.31
CA THR A 71 -21.54 -9.93 -17.24
C THR A 71 -20.63 -9.49 -18.38
N ARG A 72 -20.33 -10.36 -19.36
CA ARG A 72 -19.56 -10.01 -20.57
C ARG A 72 -20.16 -8.84 -21.34
N ASP A 73 -21.48 -8.71 -21.37
CA ASP A 73 -22.15 -7.60 -22.05
C ASP A 73 -21.86 -6.23 -21.40
N GLN A 74 -21.27 -6.22 -20.19
CA GLN A 74 -20.91 -4.99 -19.48
C GLN A 74 -19.52 -4.46 -19.86
N PHE A 75 -18.65 -5.33 -20.41
CA PHE A 75 -17.29 -5.05 -20.80
C PHE A 75 -17.14 -5.08 -22.32
N ASP A 76 -16.30 -4.20 -22.85
CA ASP A 76 -15.87 -4.26 -24.26
C ASP A 76 -14.87 -5.43 -24.45
N ASP A 77 -14.05 -5.71 -23.43
CA ASP A 77 -13.19 -6.89 -23.36
C ASP A 77 -12.97 -7.35 -21.91
N ILE A 78 -12.98 -8.66 -21.70
CA ILE A 78 -12.64 -9.28 -20.41
C ILE A 78 -11.82 -10.55 -20.64
N THR A 79 -10.62 -10.57 -20.08
CA THR A 79 -9.67 -11.67 -20.20
C THR A 79 -9.28 -12.20 -18.82
N PHE A 80 -9.01 -13.49 -18.74
CA PHE A 80 -8.67 -14.14 -17.48
C PHE A 80 -7.34 -14.88 -17.60
N TYR A 81 -6.45 -14.61 -16.65
CA TYR A 81 -5.10 -15.11 -16.54
C TYR A 81 -4.92 -15.87 -15.23
N TYR A 82 -4.11 -16.93 -15.31
CA TYR A 82 -3.64 -17.61 -14.13
C TYR A 82 -2.48 -16.81 -13.52
N LEU A 83 -2.55 -16.55 -12.23
CA LEU A 83 -1.52 -15.90 -11.44
C LEU A 83 -1.03 -16.87 -10.37
N SER A 84 0.28 -17.01 -10.16
CA SER A 84 0.74 -17.89 -9.09
C SER A 84 0.41 -17.29 -7.72
N ARG A 85 0.29 -18.13 -6.69
CA ARG A 85 -0.04 -17.67 -5.34
C ARG A 85 1.02 -16.70 -4.77
N ASP A 86 2.29 -16.89 -5.14
CA ASP A 86 3.38 -16.00 -4.74
C ASP A 86 3.24 -14.59 -5.35
N GLU A 87 2.55 -14.46 -6.48
CA GLU A 87 2.27 -13.18 -7.13
C GLU A 87 0.93 -12.59 -6.63
N ASN A 88 -0.01 -13.44 -6.17
CA ASN A 88 -1.30 -13.02 -5.61
C ASN A 88 -1.25 -12.57 -4.14
N GLN A 89 -0.04 -12.33 -3.60
CA GLN A 89 0.18 -12.02 -2.18
C GLN A 89 -0.61 -10.80 -1.69
N MET A 90 -0.89 -9.81 -2.55
CA MET A 90 -1.65 -8.63 -2.15
C MET A 90 -3.11 -8.99 -1.80
N ALA A 91 -3.77 -9.80 -2.63
CA ALA A 91 -5.13 -10.27 -2.36
C ALA A 91 -5.17 -11.20 -1.14
N ASP A 92 -4.22 -12.13 -1.04
CA ASP A 92 -4.07 -13.05 0.11
C ASP A 92 -3.88 -12.30 1.43
N THR A 93 -3.00 -11.28 1.42
CA THR A 93 -2.76 -10.43 2.59
C THR A 93 -4.01 -9.64 2.94
N LEU A 94 -4.72 -9.12 1.94
CA LEU A 94 -5.94 -8.35 2.14
C LEU A 94 -7.06 -9.22 2.75
N ALA A 95 -7.27 -10.43 2.25
CA ALA A 95 -8.22 -11.39 2.83
C ALA A 95 -7.85 -11.74 4.27
N THR A 96 -6.56 -11.94 4.53
CA THR A 96 -6.05 -12.20 5.89
C THR A 96 -6.32 -11.02 6.82
N LEU A 97 -6.06 -9.79 6.39
CA LEU A 97 -6.34 -8.58 7.17
C LEU A 97 -7.85 -8.42 7.43
N ALA A 98 -8.69 -8.64 6.42
CA ALA A 98 -10.15 -8.60 6.56
C ALA A 98 -10.64 -9.56 7.65
N SER A 99 -10.06 -10.76 7.73
CA SER A 99 -10.41 -11.75 8.76
C SER A 99 -10.11 -11.32 10.19
N MET A 100 -9.16 -10.40 10.38
CA MET A 100 -8.79 -9.87 11.70
C MET A 100 -9.72 -8.76 12.17
N VAL A 101 -10.45 -8.10 11.26
CA VAL A 101 -11.31 -6.98 11.61
C VAL A 101 -12.66 -7.49 12.15
N LYS A 102 -12.99 -7.09 13.38
CA LYS A 102 -14.32 -7.32 13.97
C LYS A 102 -15.25 -6.17 13.60
N VAL A 103 -15.97 -6.29 12.50
CA VAL A 103 -16.99 -5.34 12.08
C VAL A 103 -18.36 -5.78 12.63
N ASN A 104 -19.15 -4.83 13.16
CA ASN A 104 -20.54 -5.10 13.53
C ASN A 104 -21.35 -5.37 12.25
N LYS A 105 -22.24 -6.38 12.27
CA LYS A 105 -22.91 -7.02 11.12
C LYS A 105 -23.71 -6.13 10.13
N GLN A 106 -23.67 -4.80 10.22
CA GLN A 106 -24.59 -3.91 9.48
C GLN A 106 -23.93 -2.71 8.79
N GLU A 107 -22.60 -2.59 8.77
CA GLU A 107 -21.96 -1.47 8.08
C GLU A 107 -21.19 -1.93 6.85
N ASN A 108 -21.61 -1.43 5.68
CA ASN A 108 -20.85 -1.54 4.44
C ASN A 108 -19.49 -0.84 4.65
N VAL A 109 -18.41 -1.62 4.74
CA VAL A 109 -17.07 -1.09 4.84
C VAL A 109 -16.71 -0.48 3.48
N LYS A 110 -16.40 0.83 3.48
CA LYS A 110 -15.95 1.51 2.26
C LYS A 110 -14.63 0.90 1.78
N PRO A 111 -14.42 0.73 0.47
CA PRO A 111 -13.16 0.22 -0.07
C PRO A 111 -11.99 1.11 0.35
N ILE A 112 -10.85 0.48 0.63
CA ILE A 112 -9.62 1.18 0.99
C ILE A 112 -8.90 1.51 -0.31
N GLN A 113 -8.86 2.80 -0.66
CA GLN A 113 -8.06 3.26 -1.80
C GLN A 113 -6.61 3.43 -1.34
N MET A 114 -5.68 2.75 -2.02
CA MET A 114 -4.26 2.89 -1.80
C MET A 114 -3.59 3.41 -3.09
N SER A 115 -2.72 4.39 -2.94
CA SER A 115 -1.89 4.89 -4.04
C SER A 115 -0.45 4.54 -3.72
N ILE A 116 0.20 3.79 -4.61
CA ILE A 116 1.64 3.62 -4.58
C ILE A 116 2.20 4.75 -5.44
N TYR A 117 2.79 5.74 -4.79
CA TYR A 117 3.54 6.78 -5.49
C TYR A 117 4.95 6.23 -5.70
N GLU A 118 5.36 6.03 -6.96
CA GLU A 118 6.76 5.74 -7.30
C GLU A 118 7.67 6.92 -6.91
N ALA A 119 7.11 8.12 -6.81
CA ALA A 119 7.75 9.26 -6.19
C ALA A 119 7.64 9.17 -4.67
N LEU A 120 8.79 9.00 -4.01
CA LEU A 120 8.93 9.20 -2.57
C LEU A 120 8.26 10.52 -2.16
N ALA A 121 7.52 10.51 -1.05
CA ALA A 121 6.99 11.73 -0.44
C ALA A 121 8.18 12.64 -0.08
N TYR A 122 8.46 13.64 -0.92
CA TYR A 122 9.54 14.62 -0.78
C TYR A 122 10.91 14.01 -0.42
N CYS A 123 11.59 13.48 -1.42
CA CYS A 123 13.01 13.16 -1.37
C CYS A 123 13.72 14.08 -2.37
N TYR A 124 14.51 15.03 -1.86
CA TYR A 124 15.25 15.99 -2.66
C TYR A 124 16.71 15.57 -2.65
N ASN A 125 17.20 15.10 -3.80
CA ASN A 125 18.58 14.69 -4.03
C ASN A 125 19.55 15.72 -3.47
N ILE A 126 20.42 15.30 -2.55
CA ILE A 126 21.53 16.09 -1.97
C ILE A 126 22.58 16.52 -3.04
N GLU A 127 22.41 16.17 -4.31
CA GLU A 127 23.41 16.42 -5.35
C GLU A 127 23.19 17.68 -6.21
N ASP A 128 22.07 18.41 -6.06
CA ASP A 128 21.87 19.66 -6.83
C ASP A 128 21.77 20.91 -5.94
N GLU A 129 22.83 21.71 -6.07
CA GLU A 129 22.96 23.17 -5.91
C GLU A 129 22.07 23.94 -4.92
N GLU A 130 22.78 24.64 -4.02
CA GLU A 130 22.50 26.00 -3.53
C GLU A 130 21.12 26.57 -3.85
N THR A 131 20.13 26.21 -3.03
CA THR A 131 18.97 27.09 -2.83
C THR A 131 18.93 27.53 -1.38
N ASP A 132 18.80 28.85 -1.23
CA ASP A 132 18.78 29.70 -0.04
C ASP A 132 17.59 29.42 0.91
N ASP A 133 17.25 28.15 1.10
CA ASP A 133 16.33 27.70 2.12
C ASP A 133 17.12 26.75 3.02
N HIS A 134 17.57 27.25 4.18
CA HIS A 134 18.10 26.40 5.25
C HIS A 134 17.01 25.43 5.71
N LEU A 135 16.92 24.31 5.00
CA LEU A 135 16.00 23.23 5.28
C LEU A 135 16.28 22.72 6.68
N TRP A 136 15.23 22.59 7.48
CA TRP A 136 15.25 22.24 8.91
C TRP A 136 16.05 20.98 9.27
N TYR A 137 16.39 20.13 8.30
CA TYR A 137 17.18 18.91 8.50
C TYR A 137 18.70 19.12 8.34
N HIS A 138 19.16 20.21 7.71
CA HIS A 138 20.58 20.48 7.48
C HIS A 138 21.33 20.61 8.82
N ASP A 139 20.76 21.35 9.76
CA ASP A 139 21.32 21.50 11.11
C ASP A 139 21.38 20.17 11.85
N ILE A 140 20.40 19.28 11.63
CA ILE A 140 20.37 17.95 12.24
C ILE A 140 21.46 17.07 11.62
N LEU A 141 21.59 17.09 10.29
CA LEU A 141 22.60 16.34 9.56
C LEU A 141 24.01 16.77 9.97
N GLN A 142 24.29 18.07 9.95
CA GLN A 142 25.59 18.62 10.34
C GLN A 142 25.91 18.30 11.80
N TYR A 143 24.92 18.39 12.71
CA TYR A 143 25.12 18.03 14.10
C TYR A 143 25.35 16.53 14.31
N VAL A 144 24.63 15.66 13.60
CA VAL A 144 24.82 14.20 13.72
C VAL A 144 26.14 13.77 13.09
N LYS A 145 26.57 14.40 11.99
CA LYS A 145 27.81 14.07 11.27
C LYS A 145 29.07 14.61 11.97
N ASN A 146 29.07 15.89 12.34
CA ASN A 146 30.26 16.61 12.83
C ASN A 146 30.14 17.08 14.29
N SER A 147 28.99 16.91 14.96
CA SER A 147 28.70 17.53 16.27
C SER A 147 28.80 19.07 16.28
N GLU A 148 28.57 19.69 15.13
CA GLU A 148 28.62 21.14 14.93
C GLU A 148 27.23 21.77 15.05
N TYR A 149 27.20 23.01 15.56
CA TYR A 149 25.98 23.81 15.66
C TYR A 149 26.02 24.92 14.62
N PRO A 150 24.86 25.40 14.14
CA PRO A 150 24.79 26.61 13.34
C PRO A 150 25.44 27.78 14.08
N ASP A 151 26.12 28.65 13.34
CA ASP A 151 26.90 29.76 13.89
C ASP A 151 26.04 30.72 14.74
N GLU A 152 24.79 30.94 14.33
CA GLU A 152 23.83 31.83 15.01
C GLU A 152 22.97 31.12 16.07
N ALA A 153 23.19 29.82 16.34
CA ALA A 153 22.33 29.05 17.22
C ALA A 153 22.39 29.52 18.69
N THR A 154 21.23 29.86 19.27
CA THR A 154 21.15 30.21 20.70
C THR A 154 21.36 28.99 21.59
N LYS A 155 21.57 29.20 22.89
CA LYS A 155 21.64 28.09 23.87
C LYS A 155 20.40 27.19 23.85
N ASN A 156 19.23 27.76 23.54
CA ASN A 156 18.00 27.00 23.47
C ASN A 156 17.95 26.16 22.19
N ASP A 157 18.40 26.71 21.06
CA ASP A 157 18.44 26.01 19.78
C ASP A 157 19.40 24.82 19.84
N LYS A 158 20.59 25.01 20.42
CA LYS A 158 21.56 23.91 20.66
C LYS A 158 20.96 22.80 21.53
N ARG A 159 20.12 23.15 22.51
CA ARG A 159 19.42 22.17 23.37
C ARG A 159 18.32 21.44 22.61
N THR A 160 17.55 22.14 21.79
CA THR A 160 16.50 21.58 20.94
C THR A 160 17.11 20.64 19.90
N LEU A 161 18.20 21.05 19.25
CA LEU A 161 18.91 20.26 18.26
C LEU A 161 19.44 18.95 18.84
N ARG A 162 20.06 18.99 20.03
CA ARG A 162 20.48 17.78 20.76
C ARG A 162 19.33 16.82 21.01
N ARG A 163 18.15 17.33 21.37
CA ARG A 163 16.98 16.50 21.64
C ARG A 163 16.44 15.86 20.37
N LEU A 164 16.38 16.63 19.28
CA LEU A 164 15.93 16.15 17.98
C LEU A 164 16.89 15.08 17.45
N ALA A 165 18.19 15.32 17.49
CA ALA A 165 19.22 14.43 16.97
C ALA A 165 19.24 13.02 17.61
N ILE A 166 18.72 12.86 18.84
CA ILE A 166 18.58 11.55 19.50
C ILE A 166 17.69 10.60 18.69
N ASP A 167 16.69 11.17 18.02
CA ASP A 167 15.76 10.42 17.18
C ASP A 167 16.33 10.14 15.78
N TYR A 168 17.59 10.47 15.50
CA TYR A 168 18.23 10.22 14.20
C TYR A 168 19.49 9.35 14.32
N VAL A 169 19.87 8.70 13.22
CA VAL A 169 21.12 7.95 13.07
C VAL A 169 21.66 8.14 11.67
N LEU A 170 22.97 8.28 11.54
CA LEU A 170 23.65 8.40 10.25
C LEU A 170 24.28 7.05 9.90
N GLU A 171 23.95 6.53 8.72
CA GLU A 171 24.51 5.28 8.19
C GLU A 171 24.81 5.49 6.70
N GLU A 172 26.07 5.26 6.30
CA GLU A 172 26.52 5.43 4.90
C GLU A 172 26.13 6.79 4.28
N GLU A 173 26.33 7.90 5.03
CA GLU A 173 25.98 9.28 4.63
C GLU A 173 24.46 9.57 4.51
N ILE A 174 23.60 8.65 4.95
CA ILE A 174 22.14 8.81 4.93
C ILE A 174 21.61 8.99 6.36
N LEU A 175 20.77 10.00 6.58
CA LEU A 175 20.16 10.30 7.87
C LEU A 175 18.82 9.56 8.05
N TYR A 176 18.74 8.65 9.01
CA TYR A 176 17.54 7.86 9.31
C TYR A 176 16.86 8.38 10.57
N LYS A 177 15.52 8.37 10.62
CA LYS A 177 14.77 8.66 11.83
C LYS A 177 14.44 7.36 12.57
N ARG A 178 14.84 7.25 13.83
CA ARG A 178 14.49 6.15 14.74
C ARG A 178 12.99 6.20 15.03
N THR A 179 12.27 5.11 14.78
CA THR A 179 10.88 4.98 15.25
C THR A 179 10.82 4.07 16.47
N LYS A 180 9.99 4.45 17.46
CA LYS A 180 9.94 3.77 18.77
C LYS A 180 9.31 2.37 18.74
N ARG A 181 8.92 1.84 17.58
CA ARG A 181 8.21 0.54 17.49
C ARG A 181 8.65 -0.40 16.35
N LEU A 182 9.33 0.08 15.30
CA LEU A 182 9.85 -0.78 14.22
C LEU A 182 11.10 -0.16 13.61
N GLY A 183 12.28 -0.35 14.23
CA GLY A 183 13.56 0.00 13.60
C GLY A 183 13.70 1.46 13.11
N ALA A 184 14.74 1.69 12.30
CA ALA A 184 15.02 2.99 11.69
C ALA A 184 14.25 3.13 10.36
N THR A 185 13.54 4.23 10.17
CA THR A 185 12.89 4.56 8.90
C THR A 185 13.84 5.42 8.07
N LYS A 186 14.07 4.97 6.83
CA LYS A 186 14.95 5.58 5.84
C LYS A 186 14.34 6.88 5.32
N MET A 187 15.01 8.01 5.58
CA MET A 187 14.83 9.24 4.79
C MET A 187 15.96 9.17 3.76
N CYS A 188 15.68 9.03 2.46
CA CYS A 188 16.77 8.89 1.49
C CYS A 188 16.60 9.69 0.22
N LYS A 189 17.79 10.08 -0.24
CA LYS A 189 18.22 10.82 -1.42
C LYS A 189 17.55 12.16 -1.66
#